data_AF-A0AAJ7IZB0-F1
#
_entry.id   AF-A0AAJ7IZB0-F1
#
_cell.length_a   1.000
_cell.length_b   1.000
_cell.length_c   1.000
_cell.angle_alpha   90.00
_cell.angle_beta   90.00
_cell.angle_gamma   90.00
#
_symmetry.space_group_name_H-M   'P 1'
#
loop_
_entity.id
_entity.type
_entity.pdbx_description
1 polymer ?
#
loop_
_entity_poly.entity_id
_entity_poly.type
_entity_poly.pdbx_seq_one_letter_code
_entity_poly.pdbx_strand_id
1 'polypeptide(L)'
;MINDEVTTDVKVVRAEDILNDEKSDVDSNTETSNPMPKKNKKEKSFEQQIPKGKPKSGRTWKEERKRFSSIVKTRGTRMSLDKRQKLKEDLKRVKELSRAIKEEKRAQKEAKKERRRANLKRAEENQRKSEIVQVITNTAKLKKIKKKNLRTIQKRDTVNL
;
A
#
# COMPACT_ATOMS: atom_id res chain seq x y z
N MET A 1 9.62 26.31 -35.73
CA MET A 1 10.12 25.21 -34.89
C MET A 1 8.91 24.35 -34.54
N ILE A 2 8.89 23.15 -35.09
CA ILE A 2 7.79 22.17 -34.99
C ILE A 2 7.87 21.53 -33.61
N ASN A 3 6.77 21.59 -32.85
CA ASN A 3 6.64 20.89 -31.58
C ASN A 3 6.06 19.51 -31.89
N ASP A 4 6.93 18.50 -31.96
CA ASP A 4 6.52 17.10 -32.05
C ASP A 4 6.04 16.63 -30.67
N GLU A 5 4.72 16.52 -30.52
CA GLU A 5 4.11 15.83 -29.39
C GLU A 5 4.36 14.32 -29.53
N VAL A 6 5.34 13.82 -28.78
CA VAL A 6 5.58 12.36 -28.67
C VAL A 6 4.53 11.78 -27.73
N THR A 7 3.38 11.42 -28.28
CA THR A 7 2.36 10.64 -27.60
C THR A 7 2.90 9.23 -27.38
N THR A 8 3.44 8.95 -26.18
CA THR A 8 3.75 7.58 -25.79
C THR A 8 2.45 6.89 -25.43
N ASP A 9 1.93 6.09 -26.35
CA ASP A 9 0.85 5.14 -26.08
C ASP A 9 1.34 4.11 -25.06
N VAL A 10 1.14 4.41 -23.77
CA VAL A 10 1.36 3.46 -22.69
C VAL A 10 0.32 2.36 -22.85
N LYS A 11 0.74 1.23 -23.44
CA LYS A 11 -0.09 0.04 -23.60
C LYS A 11 -0.46 -0.48 -22.21
N VAL A 12 -1.61 -0.07 -21.70
CA VAL A 12 -2.17 -0.53 -20.44
C VAL A 12 -2.58 -1.98 -20.64
N VAL A 13 -1.71 -2.91 -20.26
CA VAL A 13 -2.01 -4.34 -20.29
C VAL A 13 -3.12 -4.61 -19.28
N ARG A 14 -4.30 -5.00 -19.78
CA ARG A 14 -5.44 -5.39 -18.94
C ARG A 14 -5.26 -6.84 -18.53
N ALA A 15 -5.82 -7.24 -17.40
CA ALA A 15 -5.72 -8.61 -16.90
C ALA A 15 -6.27 -9.66 -17.90
N GLU A 16 -7.15 -9.22 -18.80
CA GLU A 16 -7.77 -10.02 -19.86
C GLU A 16 -6.79 -10.38 -20.99
N ASP A 17 -5.78 -9.53 -21.25
CA ASP A 17 -4.82 -9.74 -22.35
C ASP A 17 -3.84 -10.89 -22.04
N ILE A 18 -3.51 -11.09 -20.77
CA ILE A 18 -2.60 -12.15 -20.30
C ILE A 18 -3.23 -13.54 -20.45
N LEU A 19 -4.56 -13.64 -20.40
CA LEU A 19 -5.28 -14.92 -20.50
C LEU A 19 -5.45 -15.41 -21.95
N ASN A 20 -5.27 -14.53 -22.94
CA ASN A 20 -5.44 -14.86 -24.35
C ASN A 20 -4.15 -15.27 -25.07
N ASP A 21 -2.98 -14.94 -24.51
CA ASP A 21 -1.66 -15.21 -25.13
C ASP A 21 -1.23 -16.70 -25.05
N GLU A 22 -1.85 -17.50 -24.18
CA GLU A 22 -1.54 -18.93 -24.02
C GLU A 22 -2.11 -19.83 -25.14
N LYS A 23 -2.73 -19.26 -26.20
CA LYS A 23 -3.42 -20.04 -27.26
C LYS A 23 -2.75 -20.05 -28.64
N SER A 24 -1.61 -19.37 -28.85
CA SER A 24 -1.09 -19.16 -30.21
C SER A 24 0.24 -19.84 -30.56
N ASP A 25 0.71 -20.86 -29.82
CA ASP A 25 1.91 -21.62 -30.21
C ASP A 25 1.68 -23.13 -30.12
N VAL A 26 0.99 -23.72 -31.10
CA VAL A 26 1.14 -25.15 -31.44
C VAL A 26 1.08 -25.33 -32.95
N ASP A 27 2.26 -25.34 -33.56
CA ASP A 27 2.48 -25.80 -34.94
C ASP A 27 2.23 -27.31 -35.08
N SER A 28 1.83 -27.69 -36.29
CA SER A 28 1.40 -29.01 -36.72
C SER A 28 2.55 -29.85 -37.29
N ASN A 29 2.72 -31.13 -36.86
CA ASN A 29 3.01 -32.24 -37.79
C ASN A 29 2.98 -33.68 -37.19
N THR A 30 2.44 -34.60 -38.00
CA THR A 30 2.62 -36.08 -38.15
C THR A 30 2.26 -37.09 -37.04
N GLU A 31 1.07 -37.71 -37.24
CA GLU A 31 0.76 -39.14 -37.44
C GLU A 31 1.37 -40.30 -36.59
N THR A 32 0.42 -41.02 -35.97
CA THR A 32 0.25 -42.49 -35.84
C THR A 32 1.29 -43.34 -35.10
N SER A 33 0.95 -43.79 -33.88
CA SER A 33 1.09 -45.21 -33.49
C SER A 33 0.39 -45.54 -32.15
N ASN A 34 -0.50 -46.54 -32.23
CA ASN A 34 -0.98 -47.46 -31.19
C ASN A 34 -1.68 -46.95 -29.92
N PRO A 35 -2.87 -47.50 -29.59
CA PRO A 35 -3.49 -47.26 -28.29
C PRO A 35 -2.69 -48.01 -27.21
N MET A 36 -1.88 -47.28 -26.44
CA MET A 36 -1.33 -47.79 -25.19
C MET A 36 -2.46 -48.32 -24.31
N PRO A 37 -2.29 -49.47 -23.64
CA PRO A 37 -3.33 -50.04 -22.80
C PRO A 37 -3.65 -49.02 -21.71
N LYS A 38 -4.92 -48.62 -21.63
CA LYS A 38 -5.45 -47.80 -20.54
C LYS A 38 -5.08 -48.52 -19.24
N LYS A 39 -4.06 -48.04 -18.53
CA LYS A 39 -3.78 -48.46 -17.17
C LYS A 39 -5.05 -48.17 -16.40
N ASN A 40 -5.78 -49.23 -16.04
CA ASN A 40 -6.93 -49.17 -15.16
C ASN A 40 -6.52 -48.30 -13.98
N LYS A 41 -7.08 -47.07 -13.91
CA LYS A 41 -7.11 -46.35 -12.65
C LYS A 41 -7.83 -47.32 -11.74
N LYS A 42 -7.11 -47.90 -10.78
CA LYS A 42 -7.76 -48.55 -9.64
C LYS A 42 -8.71 -47.50 -9.10
N GLU A 43 -10.00 -47.64 -9.42
CA GLU A 43 -11.05 -46.96 -8.70
C GLU A 43 -10.75 -47.28 -7.25
N LYS A 44 -10.51 -46.23 -6.45
CA LYS A 44 -10.34 -46.40 -5.02
C LYS A 44 -11.54 -47.20 -4.59
N SER A 45 -11.29 -48.40 -4.09
CA SER A 45 -12.37 -49.27 -3.65
C SER A 45 -13.28 -48.44 -2.75
N PHE A 46 -14.58 -48.51 -3.02
CA PHE A 46 -15.64 -47.94 -2.20
C PHE A 46 -15.59 -48.43 -0.74
N GLU A 47 -14.69 -49.39 -0.46
CA GLU A 47 -14.32 -49.85 0.86
C GLU A 47 -13.74 -48.70 1.70
N GLN A 48 -14.56 -48.31 2.67
CA GLN A 48 -14.24 -47.49 3.85
C GLN A 48 -14.42 -45.98 3.73
N GLN A 49 -15.42 -45.51 2.97
CA GLN A 49 -16.15 -44.32 3.43
C GLN A 49 -17.19 -44.76 4.45
N ILE A 50 -16.77 -45.05 5.69
CA ILE A 50 -17.70 -45.24 6.80
C ILE A 50 -18.51 -43.93 6.92
N PRO A 51 -19.83 -43.95 6.71
CA PRO A 51 -20.63 -42.75 6.78
C PRO A 51 -20.53 -42.18 8.20
N LYS A 52 -20.13 -40.92 8.31
CA LYS A 52 -20.10 -40.24 9.61
C LYS A 52 -21.53 -40.03 10.10
N GLY A 53 -21.78 -40.35 11.36
CA GLY A 53 -23.07 -40.09 11.99
C GLY A 53 -23.42 -38.60 11.95
N LYS A 54 -24.68 -38.29 11.68
CA LYS A 54 -25.20 -36.91 11.73
C LYS A 54 -25.34 -36.51 13.21
N PRO A 55 -24.88 -35.30 13.61
CA PRO A 55 -25.09 -34.83 14.98
C PRO A 55 -26.59 -34.63 15.24
N LYS A 56 -27.03 -34.88 16.48
CA LYS A 56 -28.46 -34.80 16.87
C LYS A 56 -29.09 -33.42 16.60
N SER A 57 -28.28 -32.35 16.65
CA SER A 57 -28.70 -30.98 16.37
C SER A 57 -28.66 -30.58 14.89
N GLY A 58 -28.22 -31.47 14.00
CA GLY A 58 -28.07 -31.19 12.56
C GLY A 58 -26.97 -30.18 12.19
N ARG A 59 -26.39 -29.47 13.17
CA ARG A 59 -25.40 -28.42 12.95
C ARG A 59 -23.98 -28.92 13.29
N THR A 60 -23.14 -29.06 12.27
CA THR A 60 -21.71 -29.36 12.44
C THR A 60 -20.94 -28.06 12.68
N TRP A 61 -20.46 -27.85 13.89
CA TRP A 61 -19.70 -26.65 14.26
C TRP A 61 -18.20 -26.71 13.87
N LYS A 62 -17.71 -27.88 13.46
CA LYS A 62 -16.35 -28.08 12.93
C LYS A 62 -16.39 -28.53 11.48
N GLU A 63 -15.47 -28.01 10.68
CA GLU A 63 -15.23 -28.48 9.32
C GLU A 63 -14.57 -29.87 9.32
N GLU A 64 -14.83 -30.65 8.26
CA GLU A 64 -14.22 -31.96 8.10
C GLU A 64 -12.73 -31.83 7.80
N ARG A 65 -11.90 -32.37 8.70
CA ARG A 65 -10.45 -32.43 8.51
C ARG A 65 -10.11 -33.41 7.38
N LYS A 66 -9.53 -32.89 6.30
CA LYS A 66 -8.96 -33.73 5.22
C LYS A 66 -7.72 -34.47 5.75
N ARG A 67 -7.56 -35.75 5.38
CA ARG A 67 -6.37 -36.55 5.74
C ARG A 67 -5.13 -35.97 5.06
N PHE A 68 -3.97 -35.96 5.72
CA PHE A 68 -2.71 -35.48 5.10
C PHE A 68 -2.32 -36.23 3.80
N SER A 69 -2.83 -37.45 3.60
CA SER A 69 -2.68 -38.23 2.37
C SER A 69 -3.52 -37.73 1.19
N SER A 70 -4.50 -36.85 1.42
CA SER A 70 -5.24 -36.18 0.34
C SER A 70 -4.46 -35.02 -0.27
N ILE A 71 -3.35 -34.59 0.37
CA ILE A 71 -2.47 -33.57 -0.18
C ILE A 71 -1.65 -34.21 -1.31
N VAL A 72 -1.88 -33.74 -2.52
CA VAL A 72 -1.21 -34.24 -3.73
C VAL A 72 0.22 -33.71 -3.74
N LYS A 73 1.18 -34.53 -3.30
CA LYS A 73 2.62 -34.18 -3.23
C LYS A 73 3.34 -34.38 -4.58
N THR A 74 2.68 -34.13 -5.71
CA THR A 74 3.23 -34.37 -7.06
C THR A 74 4.46 -33.50 -7.31
N ARG A 75 5.44 -34.02 -8.07
CA ARG A 75 6.68 -33.31 -8.42
C ARG A 75 6.40 -32.02 -9.22
N GLY A 76 5.31 -31.97 -10.01
CA GLY A 76 4.92 -30.79 -10.79
C GLY A 76 4.37 -29.60 -9.99
N THR A 77 3.97 -29.78 -8.73
CA THR A 77 3.50 -28.68 -7.87
C THR A 77 4.68 -27.95 -7.20
N ARG A 78 5.90 -28.50 -7.28
CA ARG A 78 7.10 -27.87 -6.72
C ARG A 78 7.73 -26.97 -7.79
N MET A 79 7.82 -25.69 -7.50
CA MET A 79 8.60 -24.77 -8.33
C MET A 79 10.07 -25.19 -8.38
N SER A 80 10.69 -25.11 -9.56
CA SER A 80 12.13 -25.26 -9.71
C SER A 80 12.89 -24.19 -8.92
N LEU A 81 14.17 -24.44 -8.67
CA LEU A 81 15.04 -23.52 -7.93
C LEU A 81 15.06 -22.15 -8.62
N ASP A 82 15.32 -22.13 -9.92
CA ASP A 82 15.46 -20.89 -10.71
C ASP A 82 14.20 -20.04 -10.66
N LYS A 83 13.02 -20.67 -10.75
CA LYS A 83 11.73 -19.98 -10.62
C LYS A 83 11.56 -19.34 -9.23
N ARG A 84 12.09 -19.98 -8.17
CA ARG A 84 12.05 -19.45 -6.81
C ARG A 84 13.04 -18.30 -6.61
N GLN A 85 14.23 -18.39 -7.21
CA GLN A 85 15.21 -17.30 -7.18
C GLN A 85 14.68 -16.07 -7.91
N LYS A 86 14.16 -16.24 -9.13
CA LYS A 86 13.54 -15.16 -9.90
C LYS A 86 12.40 -14.48 -9.12
N LEU A 87 11.49 -15.26 -8.53
CA LEU A 87 10.41 -14.71 -7.71
C LEU A 87 10.95 -13.92 -6.51
N LYS A 88 12.01 -14.41 -5.85
CA LYS A 88 12.63 -13.73 -4.72
C LYS A 88 13.27 -12.39 -5.14
N GLU A 89 13.93 -12.36 -6.29
CA GLU A 89 14.51 -11.15 -6.87
C GLU A 89 13.44 -10.14 -7.27
N ASP A 90 12.36 -10.59 -7.92
CA ASP A 90 11.25 -9.74 -8.32
C ASP A 90 10.55 -9.13 -7.10
N LEU A 91 10.29 -9.93 -6.06
CA LEU A 91 9.75 -9.42 -4.80
C LEU A 91 10.69 -8.41 -4.11
N LYS A 92 12.01 -8.64 -4.18
CA LYS A 92 12.99 -7.71 -3.64
C LYS A 92 12.94 -6.38 -4.40
N ARG A 93 12.96 -6.42 -5.73
CA ARG A 93 12.85 -5.24 -6.60
C ARG A 93 11.57 -4.44 -6.31
N VAL A 94 10.42 -5.11 -6.24
CA VAL A 94 9.13 -4.45 -5.95
C VAL A 94 9.12 -3.80 -4.56
N LYS A 95 9.71 -4.45 -3.55
CA LYS A 95 9.81 -3.88 -2.19
C LYS A 95 10.70 -2.66 -2.16
N GLU A 96 11.84 -2.69 -2.85
CA GLU A 96 12.77 -1.56 -2.94
C GLU A 96 12.11 -0.36 -3.63
N LEU A 97 11.43 -0.58 -4.75
CA LEU A 97 10.66 0.47 -5.43
C LEU A 97 9.55 1.05 -4.54
N SER A 98 8.79 0.18 -3.86
CA SER A 98 7.73 0.62 -2.93
C SER A 98 8.30 1.46 -1.78
N ARG A 99 9.47 1.07 -1.26
CA ARG A 99 10.16 1.79 -0.20
C ARG A 99 10.64 3.16 -0.68
N ALA A 100 11.26 3.23 -1.84
CA ALA A 100 11.73 4.49 -2.44
C ALA A 100 10.57 5.49 -2.62
N ILE A 101 9.43 5.04 -3.17
CA ILE A 101 8.24 5.89 -3.34
C ILE A 101 7.69 6.42 -2.00
N LYS A 102 7.71 5.58 -0.95
CA LYS A 102 7.26 5.99 0.39
C LYS A 102 8.21 6.99 1.02
N GLU A 103 9.52 6.78 0.87
CA GLU A 103 10.55 7.68 1.39
C GLU A 103 10.50 9.04 0.70
N GLU A 104 10.34 9.08 -0.62
CA GLU A 104 10.16 10.33 -1.38
C GLU A 104 8.92 11.11 -0.90
N LYS A 105 7.77 10.45 -0.80
CA LYS A 105 6.53 11.07 -0.29
C LYS A 105 6.70 11.58 1.14
N ARG A 106 7.49 10.89 1.97
CA ARG A 106 7.76 11.30 3.35
C ARG A 106 8.65 12.53 3.38
N ALA A 107 9.74 12.54 2.61
CA ALA A 107 10.66 13.66 2.48
C ALA A 107 9.94 14.92 2.00
N GLN A 108 9.09 14.82 0.96
CA GLN A 108 8.27 15.93 0.47
C GLN A 108 7.35 16.50 1.56
N LYS A 109 6.70 15.64 2.35
CA LYS A 109 5.84 16.07 3.47
C LYS A 109 6.63 16.74 4.58
N GLU A 110 7.79 16.21 4.92
CA GLU A 110 8.67 16.78 5.95
C GLU A 110 9.20 18.15 5.52
N ALA A 111 9.67 18.30 4.28
CA ALA A 111 10.08 19.59 3.72
C ALA A 111 8.93 20.64 3.75
N LYS A 112 7.69 20.23 3.41
CA LYS A 112 6.53 21.13 3.50
C LYS A 112 6.22 21.55 4.94
N LYS A 113 6.35 20.64 5.90
CA LYS A 113 6.17 20.93 7.33
C LYS A 113 7.25 21.89 7.84
N GLU A 114 8.49 21.66 7.46
CA GLU A 114 9.62 22.51 7.84
C GLU A 114 9.48 23.91 7.26
N ARG A 115 9.14 24.04 5.97
CA ARG A 115 8.83 25.33 5.34
C ARG A 115 7.70 26.06 6.08
N ARG A 116 6.63 25.35 6.46
CA ARG A 116 5.52 25.94 7.22
C ARG A 116 5.98 26.41 8.60
N ARG A 117 6.78 25.63 9.32
CA ARG A 117 7.34 26.01 10.62
C ARG A 117 8.23 27.24 10.50
N ALA A 118 9.12 27.29 9.50
CA ALA A 118 9.97 28.44 9.26
C ALA A 118 9.16 29.70 8.91
N ASN A 119 8.12 29.56 8.08
CA ASN A 119 7.23 30.67 7.75
C ASN A 119 6.44 31.18 8.96
N LEU A 120 5.96 30.28 9.83
CA LEU A 120 5.28 30.68 11.07
C LEU A 120 6.22 31.43 12.01
N LYS A 121 7.44 30.91 12.23
CA LYS A 121 8.46 31.61 13.03
C LYS A 121 8.77 33.00 12.47
N ARG A 122 9.00 33.10 11.15
CA ARG A 122 9.24 34.39 10.50
C ARG A 122 8.03 35.32 10.63
N ALA A 123 6.82 34.81 10.53
CA ALA A 123 5.61 35.61 10.70
C ALA A 123 5.46 36.11 12.15
N GLU A 124 5.76 35.28 13.15
CA GLU A 124 5.78 35.66 14.57
C GLU A 124 6.84 36.74 14.84
N GLU A 125 8.06 36.57 14.34
CA GLU A 125 9.14 37.56 14.44
C GLU A 125 8.77 38.87 13.75
N ASN A 126 8.21 38.79 12.53
CA ASN A 126 7.76 39.97 11.80
C ASN A 126 6.62 40.68 12.54
N GLN A 127 5.66 39.92 13.09
CA GLN A 127 4.56 40.48 13.87
C GLN A 127 5.10 41.22 15.11
N ARG A 128 6.11 40.67 15.80
CA ARG A 128 6.78 41.34 16.92
C ARG A 128 7.52 42.59 16.49
N LYS A 129 8.23 42.56 15.36
CA LYS A 129 8.97 43.71 14.81
C LYS A 129 8.04 44.82 14.28
N SER A 130 6.93 44.45 13.66
CA SER A 130 5.94 45.40 13.12
C SER A 130 4.99 45.94 14.18
N GLU A 131 5.03 45.42 15.40
CA GLU A 131 4.15 45.86 16.47
C GLU A 131 4.52 47.27 16.92
N ILE A 132 3.70 48.24 16.52
CA ILE A 132 3.84 49.63 16.97
C ILE A 132 3.22 49.73 18.35
N VAL A 133 4.05 49.90 19.37
CA VAL A 133 3.62 50.03 20.77
C VAL A 133 3.63 51.49 21.21
N GLN A 134 2.63 51.88 21.99
CA GLN A 134 2.63 53.15 22.68
C GLN A 134 3.24 52.98 24.07
N VAL A 135 4.37 53.62 24.34
CA VAL A 135 5.00 53.59 25.67
C VAL A 135 4.17 54.40 26.66
N ILE A 136 3.67 53.74 27.70
CA ILE A 136 2.89 54.39 28.77
C ILE A 136 3.83 54.73 29.92
N THR A 137 4.19 56.00 30.06
CA THR A 137 5.08 56.48 31.12
C THR A 137 4.40 56.58 32.49
N ASN A 138 3.09 56.85 32.53
CA ASN A 138 2.33 56.95 33.79
C ASN A 138 1.17 55.94 33.83
N THR A 139 1.27 54.96 34.72
CA THR A 139 0.32 53.86 34.88
C THR A 139 -0.99 54.26 35.57
N ALA A 140 -1.03 55.38 36.30
CA ALA A 140 -2.26 55.86 36.94
C ALA A 140 -3.33 56.24 35.90
N LYS A 141 -2.92 56.56 34.66
CA LYS A 141 -3.84 56.86 33.56
C LYS A 141 -4.67 55.64 33.15
N LEU A 142 -4.11 54.43 33.20
CA LEU A 142 -4.85 53.19 32.88
C LEU A 142 -6.00 52.94 33.86
N LYS A 143 -5.82 53.30 35.14
CA LYS A 143 -6.86 53.16 36.18
C LYS A 143 -8.07 54.07 35.97
N LYS A 144 -7.91 55.14 35.16
CA LYS A 144 -8.99 56.08 34.82
C LYS A 144 -9.82 55.63 33.62
N ILE A 145 -9.37 54.63 32.86
CA ILE A 145 -10.05 54.16 31.65
C ILE A 145 -11.17 53.17 32.02
N LYS A 146 -12.26 53.17 31.24
CA LYS A 146 -13.36 52.21 31.39
C LYS A 146 -12.87 50.76 31.24
N LYS A 147 -13.35 49.87 32.12
CA LYS A 147 -12.99 48.44 32.17
C LYS A 147 -13.19 47.69 30.85
N LYS A 148 -14.13 48.11 29.98
CA LYS A 148 -14.32 47.54 28.64
C LYS A 148 -13.10 47.76 27.74
N ASN A 149 -12.52 48.96 27.74
CA ASN A 149 -11.39 49.30 26.88
C ASN A 149 -10.09 48.65 27.37
N LEU A 150 -9.94 48.48 28.70
CA LEU A 150 -8.82 47.74 29.29
C LEU A 150 -8.77 46.27 28.85
N ARG A 151 -9.91 45.65 28.48
CA ARG A 151 -9.93 44.25 27.97
C ARG A 151 -9.33 44.12 26.57
N THR A 152 -9.31 45.19 25.79
CA THR A 152 -8.78 45.21 24.43
C THR A 152 -7.27 45.48 24.40
N ILE A 153 -6.75 46.20 25.40
CA ILE A 153 -5.33 46.56 25.48
C ILE A 153 -4.50 45.33 25.81
N GLN A 154 -3.49 45.05 25.00
CA GLN A 154 -2.47 44.03 25.26
C GLN A 154 -1.21 44.71 25.81
N LYS A 155 -0.65 44.16 26.90
CA LYS A 155 0.62 44.64 27.44
C LYS A 155 1.77 44.00 26.66
N ARG A 156 2.71 44.82 26.18
CA ARG A 156 3.97 44.40 25.56
C ARG A 156 5.11 45.06 26.32
N ASP A 157 6.11 44.27 26.69
CA ASP A 157 7.26 44.77 27.44
C ASP A 157 8.33 45.27 26.45
N THR A 158 8.76 46.52 26.62
CA THR A 158 9.81 47.16 25.80
C THR A 158 11.14 47.32 26.55
N VAL A 159 11.18 46.90 27.82
CA VAL A 159 12.31 47.13 28.74
C VAL A 159 13.30 45.96 28.77
N ASN A 160 12.85 44.75 28.42
CA ASN A 160 13.66 43.52 28.46
C ASN A 160 14.05 43.05 27.05
N LEU A 161 14.53 43.97 26.21
CA LEU A 161 15.16 43.65 24.93
C LEU A 161 16.61 43.23 25.12
#